data_AF-A0AAE9DGC2-F1
#
_entry.id   AF-A0AAE9DGC2-F1
#
_cell.length_a   1.000
_cell.length_b   1.000
_cell.length_c   1.000
_cell.angle_alpha   90.00
_cell.angle_beta   90.00
_cell.angle_gamma   90.00
#
_symmetry.space_group_name_H-M   'P 1'
#
loop_
_entity.id
_entity.type
_entity.pdbx_description
1 polymer ?
#
loop_
_entity_poly.entity_id
_entity_poly.type
_entity_poly.pdbx_seq_one_letter_code
_entity_poly.pdbx_strand_id
1 'polypeptide(L)'
;MMIVYNTFISNEDQGFWDTQDIRFVPLKQASKIEMEIKVDESALEILINQKYIMYFSHRIVPSEEAWIIVSGKSEILYFLTENDYDEQSNDLETDNEPFENVLE
;
A
#
# COMPACT_ATOMS: atom_id res chain seq x y z
N MET A 1 13.70 2.99 -19.80
CA MET A 1 13.33 1.62 -19.40
C MET A 1 11.82 1.55 -19.26
N MET A 2 11.22 0.36 -19.27
CA MET A 2 9.78 0.18 -19.10
C MET A 2 9.49 -0.46 -17.76
N ILE A 3 8.45 0.01 -17.07
CA ILE A 3 7.88 -0.63 -15.89
C ILE A 3 6.50 -1.15 -16.27
N VAL A 4 6.23 -2.39 -15.87
CA VAL A 4 4.99 -3.11 -16.15
C VAL A 4 4.29 -3.35 -14.81
N TYR A 5 3.02 -2.98 -14.77
CA TYR A 5 2.14 -3.17 -13.63
C TYR A 5 1.02 -4.11 -14.04
N ASN A 6 0.69 -5.06 -13.18
CA ASN A 6 -0.38 -6.00 -13.48
C ASN A 6 -0.93 -6.63 -12.19
N THR A 7 -2.13 -7.19 -12.31
CA THR A 7 -2.77 -7.99 -11.27
C THR A 7 -2.85 -9.43 -11.74
N PHE A 8 -2.39 -10.36 -10.90
CA PHE A 8 -2.68 -11.77 -11.06
C PHE A 8 -3.97 -12.07 -10.30
N ILE A 9 -4.98 -12.56 -11.00
CA ILE A 9 -6.28 -12.90 -10.41
C ILE A 9 -6.35 -14.43 -10.36
N SER A 10 -6.38 -14.98 -9.15
CA SER A 10 -6.50 -16.43 -8.92
C SER A 10 -7.82 -16.78 -8.24
N ASN A 11 -8.43 -17.88 -8.67
CA ASN A 11 -9.44 -18.63 -7.94
C ASN A 11 -8.85 -19.99 -7.49
N GLU A 12 -9.65 -20.84 -6.85
CA GLU A 12 -9.19 -22.07 -6.17
C GLU A 12 -8.35 -23.00 -7.06
N ASP A 13 -8.58 -23.03 -8.39
CA ASP A 13 -7.93 -23.98 -9.30
C ASP A 13 -7.17 -23.33 -10.46
N GLN A 14 -7.33 -22.02 -10.70
CA GLN A 14 -6.78 -21.33 -11.86
C GLN A 14 -6.38 -19.90 -11.52
N GLY A 15 -5.42 -19.37 -12.27
CA GLY A 15 -5.12 -17.95 -12.22
C GLY A 15 -4.67 -17.41 -13.56
N PHE A 16 -4.94 -16.13 -13.78
CA PHE A 16 -4.59 -15.44 -15.01
C PHE A 16 -4.02 -14.06 -14.72
N TRP A 17 -3.16 -13.60 -15.62
CA TRP A 17 -2.68 -12.23 -15.64
C TRP A 17 -3.70 -11.36 -16.37
N ASP A 18 -4.08 -10.26 -15.75
CA ASP A 18 -4.95 -9.28 -16.38
C ASP A 18 -4.17 -8.38 -17.36
N THR A 19 -4.80 -7.33 -17.86
CA THR A 19 -4.23 -6.39 -18.83
C THR A 19 -3.08 -5.60 -18.20
N GLN A 20 -1.93 -5.60 -18.87
CA GLN A 20 -0.74 -4.88 -18.41
C GLN A 20 -0.91 -3.37 -18.55
N ASP A 21 -0.56 -2.66 -17.49
CA ASP A 21 -0.32 -1.23 -17.53
C ASP A 21 1.19 -0.97 -17.70
N ILE A 22 1.54 -0.11 -18.65
CA ILE A 22 2.93 0.12 -19.05
C ILE A 22 3.29 1.59 -18.86
N ARG A 23 4.44 1.86 -18.25
CA ARG A 23 5.03 3.21 -18.16
C ARG A 23 6.48 3.23 -18.59
N PHE A 24 6.84 4.26 -19.35
CA PHE A 24 8.22 4.57 -19.68
C PHE A 24 8.82 5.43 -18.58
N VAL A 25 9.92 4.96 -18.00
CA VAL A 25 10.62 5.67 -16.93
C VAL A 25 12.08 5.88 -17.35
N PRO A 26 12.65 7.07 -17.13
CA PRO A 26 14.03 7.38 -17.48
C PRO A 26 15.04 6.76 -16.49
N LEU A 27 14.87 5.48 -16.16
CA LEU A 27 15.83 4.71 -15.37
C LEU A 27 17.01 4.29 -16.24
N LYS A 28 18.21 4.41 -15.66
CA LYS A 28 19.46 3.94 -16.24
C LYS A 28 19.89 2.64 -15.55
N GLN A 29 20.38 1.68 -16.32
CA GLN A 29 20.89 0.42 -15.80
C GLN A 29 21.99 0.66 -14.75
N ALA A 30 22.02 -0.18 -13.71
CA ALA A 30 22.97 -0.12 -12.59
C ALA A 30 22.94 1.19 -11.77
N SER A 31 21.88 1.98 -11.88
CA SER A 31 21.67 3.14 -11.01
C SER A 31 20.89 2.74 -9.77
N LYS A 32 21.19 3.37 -8.63
CA LYS A 32 20.37 3.26 -7.43
C LYS A 32 19.01 3.87 -7.69
N ILE A 33 17.97 3.23 -7.17
CA ILE A 33 16.60 3.76 -7.19
C ILE A 33 16.04 3.68 -5.78
N GLU A 34 15.21 4.66 -5.46
CA GLU A 34 14.24 4.59 -4.37
C GLU A 34 12.88 4.32 -5.00
N MET A 35 12.17 3.30 -4.54
CA MET A 35 10.80 3.01 -4.95
C MET A 35 9.92 3.07 -3.71
N GLU A 36 8.85 3.84 -3.81
CA GLU A 36 7.85 3.99 -2.76
C GLU A 36 6.49 3.60 -3.34
N ILE A 37 5.74 2.81 -2.57
CA ILE A 37 4.39 2.37 -2.92
C ILE A 37 3.48 2.81 -1.78
N LYS A 38 2.60 3.75 -2.05
CA LYS A 38 1.56 4.19 -1.10
C LYS A 38 0.28 3.46 -1.39
N VAL A 39 -0.41 3.04 -0.34
CA VAL A 39 -1.69 2.34 -0.44
C VAL A 39 -2.78 3.35 -0.14
N ASP A 40 -3.55 3.71 -1.18
CA ASP A 40 -4.74 4.53 -1.04
C ASP A 40 -6.00 3.65 -1.12
N GLU A 41 -7.16 4.21 -0.75
CA GLU A 41 -8.45 3.51 -0.81
C GLU A 41 -8.81 3.01 -2.22
N SER A 42 -8.34 3.70 -3.28
CA SER A 42 -8.73 3.43 -4.67
C SER A 42 -7.59 2.89 -5.56
N ALA A 43 -6.34 3.03 -5.14
CA ALA A 43 -5.18 2.68 -5.95
C ALA A 43 -3.92 2.48 -5.11
N LEU A 44 -2.87 1.99 -5.77
CA LEU A 44 -1.50 2.11 -5.31
C LEU A 44 -0.85 3.31 -6.01
N GLU A 45 -0.29 4.26 -5.25
CA GLU A 45 0.58 5.31 -5.80
C GLU A 45 2.02 4.79 -5.87
N ILE A 46 2.65 4.89 -7.03
CA ILE A 46 4.04 4.47 -7.22
C ILE A 46 4.90 5.69 -7.51
N LEU A 47 5.90 5.91 -6.65
CA LEU A 47 6.93 6.92 -6.82
C LEU A 47 8.29 6.25 -7.03
N ILE A 48 9.11 6.87 -7.87
CA ILE A 48 10.50 6.48 -8.06
C ILE A 48 11.38 7.71 -7.89
N ASN A 49 12.35 7.64 -6.97
CA ASN A 49 13.18 8.76 -6.55
C ASN A 49 12.32 9.99 -6.20
N GLN A 50 11.29 9.77 -5.37
CA GLN A 50 10.32 10.79 -4.91
C GLN A 50 9.52 11.48 -6.03
N LYS A 51 9.56 10.94 -7.26
CA LYS A 51 8.76 11.43 -8.38
C LYS A 51 7.63 10.47 -8.68
N TYR A 52 6.42 11.02 -8.76
CA TYR A 52 5.23 10.30 -9.22
C TYR A 52 5.48 9.60 -10.57
N ILE A 53 5.08 8.33 -10.65
CA ILE A 53 5.14 7.52 -11.87
C ILE A 53 3.75 7.08 -12.31
N MET A 54 2.93 6.59 -11.38
CA MET A 54 1.65 5.96 -11.69
C MET A 54 0.73 5.87 -10.47
N TYR A 55 -0.58 5.97 -10.73
CA TYR A 55 -1.62 5.34 -9.90
C TYR A 55 -2.05 4.03 -10.55
N PHE A 56 -1.95 2.93 -9.81
CA PHE A 56 -2.42 1.62 -10.24
C PHE A 56 -3.69 1.27 -9.47
N SER A 57 -4.85 1.41 -10.12
CA SER A 57 -6.15 1.20 -9.49
C SER A 57 -6.32 -0.24 -8.99
N HIS A 58 -6.95 -0.38 -7.83
CA HIS A 58 -7.25 -1.70 -7.27
C HIS A 58 -8.19 -2.47 -8.21
N ARG A 59 -7.76 -3.65 -8.66
CA ARG A 59 -8.57 -4.57 -9.49
C ARG A 59 -9.16 -5.73 -8.69
N ILE A 60 -8.71 -5.88 -7.46
CA ILE A 60 -9.19 -6.81 -6.45
C ILE A 60 -9.33 -6.05 -5.13
N VAL A 61 -10.13 -6.57 -4.20
CA VAL A 61 -10.27 -5.98 -2.88
C VAL A 61 -8.94 -6.17 -2.13
N PRO A 62 -8.30 -5.09 -1.63
CA PRO A 62 -7.11 -5.21 -0.80
C PRO A 62 -7.40 -6.05 0.45
N SER A 63 -6.51 -6.98 0.78
CA SER A 63 -6.59 -7.76 2.02
C SER A 63 -5.98 -6.99 3.19
N GLU A 64 -6.46 -7.28 4.41
CA GLU A 64 -5.87 -6.74 5.65
C GLU A 64 -4.43 -7.21 5.87
N GLU A 65 -4.10 -8.41 5.36
CA GLU A 65 -2.75 -8.98 5.39
C GLU A 65 -2.19 -9.08 3.98
N ALA A 66 -0.98 -8.58 3.76
CA ALA A 66 -0.29 -8.65 2.48
C ALA A 66 1.17 -9.06 2.65
N TRP A 67 1.69 -9.82 1.69
CA TRP A 67 3.10 -10.14 1.58
C TRP A 67 3.73 -9.38 0.41
N ILE A 68 4.94 -8.86 0.62
CA ILE A 68 5.74 -8.22 -0.42
C ILE A 68 6.91 -9.14 -0.78
N ILE A 69 7.05 -9.43 -2.07
CA ILE A 69 8.13 -10.27 -2.59
C ILE A 69 8.93 -9.44 -3.59
N VAL A 70 10.24 -9.31 -3.34
CA VAL A 70 11.19 -8.66 -4.25
C VAL A 70 12.16 -9.70 -4.78
N SER A 71 12.25 -9.82 -6.10
CA SER A 71 13.13 -10.78 -6.77
C SER A 71 13.71 -10.22 -8.07
N GLY A 72 14.77 -10.85 -8.57
CA GLY A 72 15.43 -10.48 -9.83
C GLY A 72 16.87 -10.02 -9.63
N LYS A 73 17.43 -9.35 -10.65
CA LYS A 73 18.82 -8.87 -10.67
C LYS A 73 18.94 -7.50 -10.01
N SER A 74 18.72 -7.46 -8.70
CA SER A 74 18.76 -6.25 -7.89
C SER A 74 19.40 -6.54 -6.53
N GLU A 75 20.06 -5.54 -5.96
CA GLU A 75 20.51 -5.55 -4.57
C GLU A 75 19.58 -4.66 -3.75
N ILE A 76 19.00 -5.20 -2.68
CA ILE A 76 18.13 -4.46 -1.76
C ILE A 76 19.02 -3.83 -0.69
N LEU A 77 19.07 -2.50 -0.65
CA LEU A 77 19.85 -1.78 0.35
C LEU A 77 19.07 -1.55 1.64
N TYR A 78 17.78 -1.23 1.52
CA TYR A 78 16.86 -1.08 2.65
C TYR A 78 15.43 -1.42 2.21
N PHE A 79 14.59 -1.76 3.19
CA PHE A 79 13.17 -1.96 3.06
C PHE A 79 12.50 -1.36 4.29
N LEU A 80 11.51 -0.49 4.08
CA LEU A 80 10.83 0.25 5.14
C LEU A 80 9.32 0.15 4.90
N THR A 81 8.56 0.12 5.99
CA THR A 81 7.11 0.23 6.01
C THR A 81 6.74 1.33 6.98
N GLU A 82 5.98 2.31 6.52
CA GLU A 82 5.51 3.43 7.32
C GLU A 82 3.98 3.41 7.32
N ASN A 83 3.37 3.68 8.47
CA ASN A 83 1.93 3.76 8.62
C ASN A 83 1.58 5.22 8.92
N ASP A 84 0.81 5.85 8.03
CA ASP A 84 0.35 7.24 8.19
C ASP A 84 -0.99 7.32 8.95
N TYR A 85 -1.23 6.42 9.91
CA TYR A 85 -2.41 6.55 10.77
C TYR A 85 -2.22 7.77 11.68
N ASP A 86 -2.96 8.85 11.38
CA ASP A 86 -3.23 9.88 12.36
C ASP A 86 -3.94 9.19 13.55
N GLU A 87 -3.25 9.08 14.69
CA GLU A 87 -3.91 8.78 15.96
C GLU A 87 -4.92 9.90 16.23
N GLN A 88 -6.16 9.75 15.76
CA GLN A 88 -7.26 10.51 16.31
C GLN A 88 -7.34 10.12 17.79
N SER A 89 -6.93 11.05 18.65
CA SER A 89 -7.09 10.98 20.09
C SER A 89 -8.53 10.59 20.41
N ASN A 90 -8.74 9.35 20.88
CA ASN A 90 -9.97 8.93 21.53
C ASN A 90 -10.07 9.66 22.87
N ASP A 91 -10.47 10.94 22.83
CA ASP A 91 -11.09 11.59 23.98
C ASP A 91 -12.48 10.98 24.13
N LEU A 92 -12.53 9.78 24.71
CA LEU A 92 -13.76 9.27 25.30
C LEU A 92 -14.10 10.21 26.45
N GLU A 93 -15.06 11.11 26.21
CA GLU A 93 -15.79 11.79 27.27
C GLU A 93 -16.28 10.71 28.24
N THR A 94 -15.70 10.69 29.44
CA THR A 94 -16.23 9.91 30.54
C THR A 94 -17.56 10.52 30.94
N ASP A 95 -18.66 9.89 30.52
CA ASP A 95 -19.99 10.13 31.09
C ASP A 95 -19.93 9.83 32.59
N ASN A 96 -19.68 10.87 33.38
CA ASN A 96 -19.88 10.85 34.83
C ASN A 96 -21.38 10.89 35.10
N GLU A 97 -22.04 9.73 35.12
CA GLU A 97 -23.35 9.59 35.75
C GLU A 97 -23.20 9.81 37.27
N PRO A 98 -23.91 10.77 37.89
CA PRO A 98 -23.86 10.94 39.32
C PRO A 98 -24.68 9.82 39.99
N PHE A 99 -24.05 9.11 40.93
CA PHE A 99 -24.75 8.18 41.81
C PHE A 99 -25.88 8.91 42.56
N GLU A 100 -27.13 8.71 42.15
CA GLU A 100 -28.27 9.08 42.98
C GLU A 100 -28.36 8.10 44.16
N ASN A 101 -28.33 8.69 45.35
CA ASN A 101 -28.55 8.04 46.63
C ASN A 101 -29.90 7.32 46.66
N VAL A 102 -29.90 6.00 46.83
CA VAL A 102 -31.08 5.30 47.34
C VAL A 102 -31.01 5.33 48.86
N LEU A 103 -31.73 6.29 49.45
CA LEU A 103 -32.14 6.24 50.85
C LEU A 103 -33.56 5.66 50.94
N GLU A 104 -33.73 4.85 51.98
CA GLU A 104 -34.92 4.14 52.51
C GLU A 104 -35.22 2.74 51.97
#